data_AF-A0A257AUL4-F1
#
_entry.id   AF-A0A257AUL4-F1
#
_cell.length_a   1.000
_cell.length_b   1.000
_cell.length_c   1.000
_cell.angle_alpha   90.00
_cell.angle_beta   90.00
_cell.angle_gamma   90.00
#
_symmetry.space_group_name_H-M   'P 1'
#
loop_
_entity.id
_entity.type
_entity.pdbx_description
1 polymer ?
#
loop_
_entity_poly.entity_id
_entity_poly.type
_entity_poly.pdbx_seq_one_letter_code
_entity_poly.pdbx_strand_id
1 'polypeptide(L)'
;MFLALSPKSDSAYLALKKVRAAVQETFAEPVPLHLRNAPTRLMKQLGYSAGYQHAHRFDDAVSGMDCLPDKLRGTVFYEPTTRGVEQRLRDRLREIRELRQKRREHPPEASGVGG
;
A
#
# COMPACT_ATOMS: atom_id res chain seq x y z
N MET A 1 19.35 -24.34 16.84
CA MET A 1 18.25 -24.46 17.84
C MET A 1 17.17 -23.38 17.66
N PHE A 2 17.53 -22.09 17.56
CA PHE A 2 16.57 -20.98 17.40
C PHE A 2 15.59 -21.15 16.21
N LEU A 3 16.09 -21.34 14.98
CA LEU A 3 15.23 -21.53 13.79
C LEU A 3 14.37 -22.81 13.82
N ALA A 4 14.80 -23.84 14.55
CA ALA A 4 14.06 -25.10 14.66
C ALA A 4 12.83 -24.97 15.58
N LEU A 5 12.92 -24.09 16.60
CA LEU A 5 11.86 -23.82 17.58
C LEU A 5 10.96 -22.64 17.19
N SER A 6 11.39 -21.80 16.26
CA SER A 6 10.58 -20.67 15.78
C SER A 6 9.29 -21.13 15.07
N PRO A 7 8.19 -20.37 15.20
CA PRO A 7 6.97 -20.57 14.42
C PRO A 7 7.29 -20.48 12.92
N LYS A 8 6.97 -21.54 12.17
CA LYS A 8 7.22 -21.58 10.72
C LYS A 8 6.08 -20.92 9.95
N SER A 9 6.47 -20.00 9.07
CA SER A 9 5.60 -19.35 8.09
C SER A 9 6.32 -19.17 6.76
N ASP A 10 5.64 -19.54 5.68
CA ASP A 10 6.01 -19.30 4.28
C ASP A 10 5.11 -18.23 3.63
N SER A 11 4.28 -17.54 4.42
CA SER A 11 3.28 -16.57 3.93
C SER A 11 3.90 -15.44 3.10
N ALA A 12 5.05 -14.91 3.55
CA ALA A 12 5.78 -13.87 2.84
C ALA A 12 6.41 -14.40 1.54
N TYR A 13 6.87 -15.65 1.53
CA TYR A 13 7.42 -16.30 0.34
C TYR A 13 6.34 -16.50 -0.73
N LEU A 14 5.17 -17.01 -0.33
CA LEU A 14 4.02 -17.17 -1.22
C LEU A 14 3.52 -15.81 -1.75
N ALA A 15 3.48 -14.79 -0.90
CA ALA A 15 3.11 -13.44 -1.30
C ALA A 15 4.06 -12.89 -2.38
N LEU A 16 5.36 -13.04 -2.21
CA LEU A 16 6.35 -12.62 -3.19
C LEU A 16 6.18 -13.38 -4.52
N LYS A 17 5.87 -14.68 -4.47
CA LYS A 17 5.59 -15.47 -5.67
C LYS A 17 4.35 -14.95 -6.41
N LYS A 18 3.27 -14.65 -5.69
CA LYS A 18 2.05 -14.04 -6.26
C LYS A 18 2.34 -12.68 -6.90
N VAL A 19 3.12 -11.82 -6.23
CA VAL A 19 3.53 -10.50 -6.78
C VAL A 19 4.33 -10.67 -8.06
N ARG A 20 5.32 -11.58 -8.09
CA ARG A 20 6.13 -11.82 -9.29
C ARG A 20 5.28 -12.27 -10.48
N ALA A 21 4.33 -13.16 -10.26
CA ALA A 21 3.40 -13.60 -11.30
C ALA A 21 2.54 -12.42 -11.80
N ALA A 22 1.95 -11.64 -10.89
CA ALA A 22 1.15 -10.48 -11.24
C ALA A 22 1.95 -9.44 -12.05
N VAL A 23 3.20 -9.16 -11.67
CA VAL A 23 4.07 -8.22 -12.39
C VAL A 23 4.38 -8.71 -13.80
N GLN A 24 4.56 -10.02 -13.99
CA GLN A 24 4.76 -10.60 -15.33
C GLN A 24 3.52 -10.46 -16.21
N GLU A 25 2.32 -10.58 -15.64
CA GLU A 25 1.05 -10.45 -16.36
C GLU A 25 0.65 -8.99 -16.63
N THR A 26 1.01 -8.06 -15.74
CA THR A 26 0.60 -6.64 -15.78
C THR A 26 1.69 -5.67 -16.27
N PHE A 27 2.68 -6.17 -17.02
CA PHE A 27 3.92 -5.48 -17.41
C PHE A 27 3.78 -4.07 -18.02
N ALA A 28 2.57 -3.66 -18.44
CA ALA A 28 2.29 -2.39 -19.12
C ALA A 28 1.50 -1.36 -18.29
N GLU A 29 1.19 -1.61 -17.01
CA GLU A 29 0.40 -0.66 -16.21
C GLU A 29 1.24 0.54 -15.73
N PRO A 30 0.85 1.78 -16.05
CA PRO A 30 1.52 2.95 -15.51
C PRO A 30 1.39 3.04 -13.98
N VAL A 31 2.46 3.45 -13.29
CA VAL A 31 2.40 3.83 -11.87
C VAL A 31 1.38 4.97 -11.69
N PRO A 32 0.50 4.93 -10.66
CA PRO A 32 -0.45 6.00 -10.38
C PRO A 32 0.21 7.39 -10.28
N LEU A 33 -0.43 8.42 -10.85
CA LEU A 33 0.16 9.76 -11.00
C LEU A 33 0.57 10.40 -9.67
N HIS A 34 -0.19 10.17 -8.59
CA HIS A 34 0.12 10.68 -7.25
C HIS A 34 1.37 10.03 -6.64
N LEU A 35 1.79 8.84 -7.09
CA LEU A 35 3.01 8.18 -6.61
C LEU A 35 4.24 8.47 -7.48
N ARG A 36 4.07 9.07 -8.66
CA ARG A 36 5.21 9.37 -9.54
C ARG A 36 6.03 10.50 -8.97
N ASN A 37 7.35 10.39 -9.13
CA ASN A 37 8.25 11.51 -8.86
C ASN A 37 8.02 12.62 -9.90
N ALA A 38 7.91 13.86 -9.45
CA ALA A 38 7.80 15.06 -10.28
C ALA A 38 8.99 16.01 -10.02
N PRO A 39 10.21 15.64 -10.47
CA PRO A 39 11.40 16.44 -10.21
C PRO A 39 11.45 17.72 -11.04
N THR A 40 10.71 17.80 -12.15
CA THR A 40 10.68 19.00 -13.02
C THR A 40 9.41 19.82 -12.80
N ARG A 41 9.51 21.14 -13.02
CA ARG A 41 8.38 22.08 -12.88
C ARG A 41 7.25 21.80 -13.88
N LEU A 42 7.60 21.35 -15.09
CA LEU A 42 6.64 20.93 -16.12
C LEU A 42 5.85 19.70 -15.68
N MET A 43 6.49 18.71 -15.05
CA MET A 43 5.80 17.50 -14.55
C MET A 43 4.79 17.83 -13.45
N LYS A 44 5.11 18.76 -12.54
CA LYS A 44 4.16 19.24 -11.52
C LYS A 44 2.95 19.94 -12.14
N GLN A 45 3.16 20.76 -13.18
CA GLN A 45 2.07 21.41 -13.92
C GLN A 45 1.19 20.42 -14.68
N LEU A 46 1.77 19.31 -15.16
CA LEU A 46 1.05 18.19 -15.77
C LEU A 46 0.32 17.30 -14.75
N GLY A 47 0.29 17.68 -13.47
CA GLY A 47 -0.40 16.94 -12.41
C GLY A 47 0.37 15.75 -11.85
N TYR A 48 1.66 15.59 -12.16
CA TYR A 48 2.47 14.55 -11.53
C TYR A 48 2.67 14.90 -10.05
N SER A 49 2.51 13.90 -9.17
CA SER A 49 2.47 14.06 -7.71
C SER A 49 1.26 14.83 -7.15
N ALA A 50 0.31 15.26 -7.99
CA ALA A 50 -0.92 15.88 -7.50
C ALA A 50 -1.75 14.85 -6.72
N GLY A 51 -2.15 15.19 -5.50
CA GLY A 51 -2.93 14.29 -4.63
C GLY A 51 -2.11 13.31 -3.79
N TYR A 52 -0.78 13.43 -3.73
CA TYR A 52 0.03 12.63 -2.80
C TYR A 52 -0.27 13.01 -1.34
N GLN A 53 -0.88 12.09 -0.61
CA GLN A 53 -1.15 12.19 0.82
C GLN A 53 0.04 11.65 1.61
N HIS A 54 0.78 12.54 2.26
CA HIS A 54 1.90 12.14 3.10
C HIS A 54 1.37 11.40 4.35
N ALA A 55 1.58 10.08 4.41
CA ALA A 55 0.97 9.22 5.44
C ALA A 55 1.28 9.71 6.86
N HIS A 56 2.49 10.22 7.13
CA HIS A 56 2.89 10.75 8.44
C HIS A 56 2.16 12.02 8.89
N ARG A 57 1.39 12.68 8.02
CA ARG A 57 0.58 13.85 8.40
C ARG A 57 -0.77 13.48 9.00
N PHE A 58 -1.16 12.20 8.94
CA PHE A 58 -2.37 11.71 9.57
C PHE A 58 -2.05 11.16 10.96
N ASP A 59 -2.96 11.35 11.91
CA ASP A 59 -2.79 10.91 13.30
C ASP A 59 -2.50 9.40 13.41
N ASP A 60 -3.10 8.58 12.54
CA ASP A 60 -2.87 7.14 12.50
C ASP A 60 -1.67 6.71 11.63
N ALA A 61 -0.99 7.67 11.00
CA ALA A 61 0.06 7.47 9.99
C ALA A 61 -0.36 6.60 8.78
N VAL A 62 -1.66 6.53 8.48
CA VAL A 62 -2.24 5.71 7.40
C VAL A 62 -2.95 6.60 6.38
N SER A 63 -2.49 6.57 5.12
CA SER A 63 -3.15 7.26 4.01
C SER A 63 -4.23 6.39 3.34
N GLY A 64 -5.27 7.05 2.81
CA GLY A 64 -6.35 6.39 2.07
C GLY A 64 -6.01 6.11 0.61
N MET A 65 -4.84 6.54 0.15
CA MET A 65 -4.44 6.45 -1.26
C MET A 65 -4.25 5.01 -1.73
N ASP A 66 -4.61 4.78 -2.99
CA ASP A 66 -4.28 3.54 -3.68
C ASP A 66 -2.81 3.55 -4.08
N CYS A 67 -2.09 2.49 -3.73
CA CYS A 67 -0.68 2.35 -4.09
C CYS A 67 -0.45 1.38 -5.24
N LEU A 68 -1.48 0.59 -5.57
CA LEU A 68 -1.45 -0.36 -6.67
C LEU A 68 -2.01 0.31 -7.94
N PRO A 69 -1.57 -0.12 -9.12
CA PRO A 69 -2.20 0.25 -10.39
C PRO A 69 -3.68 -0.15 -10.41
N ASP A 70 -4.46 0.46 -11.30
CA ASP A 70 -5.91 0.27 -11.36
C ASP A 70 -6.32 -1.19 -11.54
N LYS A 71 -5.59 -1.99 -12.35
CA LYS A 71 -5.90 -3.43 -12.50
C LYS A 71 -5.58 -4.28 -11.29
N LEU A 72 -4.69 -3.83 -10.41
CA LEU A 72 -4.32 -4.53 -9.18
C LEU A 72 -5.00 -3.91 -7.95
N ARG A 73 -5.92 -2.97 -8.16
CA ARG A 73 -6.63 -2.30 -7.08
C ARG A 73 -7.47 -3.31 -6.31
N GLY A 74 -7.27 -3.36 -5.00
CA GLY A 74 -7.94 -4.32 -4.12
C GLY A 74 -7.27 -5.70 -4.02
N THR A 75 -6.23 -5.97 -4.82
CA THR A 75 -5.51 -7.25 -4.74
C THR A 75 -4.72 -7.37 -3.44
N VAL A 76 -4.91 -8.51 -2.76
CA VAL A 76 -4.18 -8.84 -1.53
C VAL A 76 -3.15 -9.93 -1.82
N PHE A 77 -1.88 -9.57 -1.76
CA PHE A 77 -0.78 -10.52 -1.98
C PHE A 77 -0.32 -11.20 -0.69
N TYR A 78 -0.35 -10.48 0.43
CA TYR A 78 0.14 -10.96 1.72
C TYR A 78 -1.00 -11.32 2.67
N GLU A 79 -1.02 -12.60 3.06
CA GLU A 79 -1.99 -13.21 3.97
C GLU A 79 -1.23 -13.87 5.12
N PRO A 80 -0.99 -13.14 6.24
CA PRO A 80 -0.26 -13.67 7.39
C PRO A 80 -1.02 -14.83 8.05
N THR A 81 -0.28 -15.79 8.59
CA THR A 81 -0.84 -16.92 9.32
C THR A 81 -1.21 -16.54 10.77
N THR A 82 -1.83 -17.47 11.49
CA THR A 82 -2.14 -17.34 12.93
C THR A 82 -0.96 -17.65 13.84
N ARG A 83 0.22 -18.00 13.30
CA ARG A 83 1.29 -18.59 14.10
C ARG A 83 2.23 -17.51 14.65
N GLY A 84 2.42 -17.53 15.96
CA GLY A 84 3.40 -16.69 16.63
C GLY A 84 3.20 -15.20 16.36
N VAL A 85 4.25 -14.53 15.90
CA VAL A 85 4.26 -13.08 15.66
C VAL A 85 3.30 -12.68 14.54
N GLU A 86 3.03 -13.55 13.56
CA GLU A 86 2.16 -13.23 12.44
C GLU A 86 0.70 -12.96 12.82
N GLN A 87 0.23 -13.51 13.95
CA GLN A 87 -1.10 -13.20 14.46
C GLN A 87 -1.23 -11.69 14.73
N ARG A 88 -0.23 -11.09 15.38
CA ARG A 88 -0.20 -9.64 15.65
C ARG A 88 -0.11 -8.83 14.36
N LEU A 89 0.68 -9.29 13.38
CA LEU A 89 0.76 -8.64 12.07
C LEU A 89 -0.59 -8.68 11.35
N ARG A 90 -1.30 -9.80 11.42
CA ARG A 90 -2.62 -9.96 10.83
C ARG A 90 -3.62 -8.99 11.43
N ASP A 91 -3.64 -8.89 12.76
CA ASP A 91 -4.56 -8.01 13.47
C ASP A 91 -4.26 -6.54 13.13
N ARG A 92 -2.97 -6.16 13.10
CA ARG A 92 -2.55 -4.82 12.66
C ARG A 92 -2.89 -4.54 11.19
N LEU A 93 -2.70 -5.52 10.30
CA LEU A 93 -3.06 -5.38 8.89
C LEU A 93 -4.57 -5.20 8.70
N ARG A 94 -5.39 -5.87 9.52
CA ARG A 94 -6.84 -5.69 9.52
C ARG A 94 -7.22 -4.27 9.92
N GLU A 95 -6.66 -3.77 11.03
CA GLU A 95 -6.88 -2.40 11.50
C GLU A 95 -6.50 -1.37 10.42
N ILE A 96 -5.32 -1.54 9.80
CA ILE A 96 -4.88 -0.66 8.70
C ILE A 96 -5.87 -0.70 7.53
N ARG A 97 -6.39 -1.89 7.15
CA ARG A 97 -7.37 -2.01 6.06
C ARG A 97 -8.68 -1.30 6.38
N GLU A 98 -9.16 -1.42 7.62
CA GLU A 98 -10.36 -0.73 8.11
C GLU A 98 -10.16 0.78 8.13
N LEU A 99 -9.03 1.28 8.63
CA LEU A 99 -8.67 2.71 8.60
C LEU A 99 -8.61 3.24 7.16
N ARG A 100 -7.98 2.49 6.24
CA ARG A 100 -7.92 2.87 4.83
C ARG A 100 -9.30 2.90 4.18
N GLN A 101 -10.18 1.96 4.53
CA GLN A 101 -11.56 1.96 4.01
C GLN A 101 -12.35 3.16 4.52
N LYS A 102 -12.33 3.42 5.83
CA LYS A 102 -13.00 4.59 6.42
C LYS A 102 -12.52 5.91 5.79
N ARG A 103 -11.20 6.02 5.53
CA ARG A 103 -10.60 7.21 4.91
C ARG A 103 -10.89 7.33 3.40
N ARG A 104 -11.24 6.22 2.72
CA ARG A 104 -11.76 6.24 1.35
C ARG A 104 -13.23 6.70 1.30
N GLU A 105 -14.04 6.26 2.26
CA GLU A 105 -15.46 6.64 2.38
C GLU A 105 -15.62 8.09 2.85
N HIS A 106 -14.75 8.55 3.74
CA HIS A 106 -14.70 9.92 4.23
C HIS A 106 -13.34 10.57 3.87
N PRO A 107 -13.16 11.00 2.61
CA PRO A 107 -11.93 11.66 2.21
C PRO A 107 -11.77 12.94 3.03
N PRO A 108 -10.59 13.19 3.65
CA PRO A 108 -10.35 14.47 4.28
C PRO A 108 -10.49 15.54 3.20
N GLU A 109 -11.21 16.62 3.52
CA GLU A 109 -11.32 17.78 2.64
C GLU A 109 -9.92 18.14 2.15
N ALA A 110 -9.77 18.26 0.83
CA ALA A 110 -8.51 18.56 0.20
C ALA A 110 -7.98 19.88 0.78
N SER A 111 -7.10 19.78 1.78
CA SER A 111 -6.37 20.91 2.31
C SER A 111 -5.48 21.41 1.16
N GLY A 112 -5.97 22.45 0.50
CA GLY A 112 -5.28 23.13 -0.58
C GLY A 112 -3.90 23.56 -0.13
N VAL A 113 -2.91 23.24 -0.94
CA VAL A 113 -1.58 23.86 -0.94
C VAL A 113 -1.20 23.87 -2.43
N GLY A 114 -1.33 24.94 -3.21
CA GLY A 114 -1.24 26.34 -2.82
C GLY A 114 0.21 26.69 -2.51
N GLY A 115 1.05 26.76 -3.54
CA GLY A 115 2.48 27.10 -3.45
C GLY A 115 3.27 26.67 -4.68
#